data_AF-R9JRJ7-F1
#
_entry.id   AF-R9JRJ7-F1
#
_cell.length_a   1.000
_cell.length_b   1.000
_cell.length_c   1.000
_cell.angle_alpha   90.00
_cell.angle_beta   90.00
_cell.angle_gamma   90.00
#
_symmetry.space_group_name_H-M   'P 1'
#
loop_
_entity.id
_entity.type
_entity.pdbx_description
1 polymer ?
#
loop_
_entity_poly.entity_id
_entity_poly.type
_entity_poly.pdbx_seq_one_letter_code
_entity_poly.pdbx_strand_id
1 'polypeptide(L)' 'MDKRNNDFDFDFRPLGLAIKKARKAQGVTREQLAEIIDYNPRHL' A
#
# COMPACT_ATOMS: atom_id res chain seq x y z
N MET A 1 17.12 24.23 2.07
CA MET A 1 16.57 23.24 1.12
C MET A 1 16.69 21.88 1.77
N ASP A 2 15.58 21.35 2.27
CA ASP A 2 15.53 20.05 2.94
C ASP A 2 15.83 18.93 1.94
N LYS A 3 17.05 18.39 1.96
CA LYS A 3 17.49 17.28 1.11
C LYS A 3 16.94 15.97 1.68
N ARG A 4 15.63 15.77 1.59
CA ARG A 4 15.06 14.44 1.76
C ARG A 4 15.43 13.62 0.53
N ASN A 5 16.31 12.64 0.74
CA ASN A 5 16.81 11.73 -0.28
C ASN A 5 15.64 10.84 -0.72
N ASN A 6 14.96 11.21 -1.82
CA ASN A 6 13.83 10.44 -2.39
C ASN A 6 14.31 9.42 -3.45
N ASP A 7 15.60 9.14 -3.50
CA ASP A 7 16.21 8.15 -4.41
C ASP A 7 15.99 6.75 -3.83
N PHE A 8 14.72 6.32 -3.85
CA PHE A 8 14.37 4.93 -3.58
C PHE A 8 14.45 4.17 -4.90
N ASP A 9 15.56 3.47 -5.13
CA ASP A 9 15.74 2.54 -6.26
C ASP A 9 14.79 1.32 -6.21
N PHE A 10 14.01 1.20 -5.13
CA PHE A 10 13.09 0.10 -4.93
C PHE A 10 11.71 0.39 -5.53
N ASP A 11 11.34 -0.40 -6.54
CA ASP A 11 10.01 -0.35 -7.13
C ASP A 11 8.97 -1.09 -6.26
N PHE A 12 8.13 -0.33 -5.55
CA PHE A 12 7.05 -0.88 -4.73
C PHE A 12 5.79 -1.27 -5.54
N ARG A 13 5.72 -1.02 -6.85
CA ARG A 13 4.54 -1.33 -7.68
C ARG A 13 4.15 -2.81 -7.64
N PRO A 14 5.07 -3.78 -7.73
CA PRO A 14 4.71 -5.20 -7.69
C PRO A 14 4.06 -5.59 -6.36
N LEU A 15 4.54 -5.05 -5.25
CA LEU A 15 3.98 -5.28 -3.91
C LEU A 15 2.56 -4.72 -3.79
N GLY A 16 2.35 -3.46 -4.20
CA GLY A 16 1.02 -2.84 -4.20
C GLY A 16 0.01 -3.62 -5.05
N LEU A 17 0.44 -4.14 -6.21
CA LEU A 17 -0.40 -5.00 -7.05
C LEU A 17 -0.72 -6.34 -6.38
N ALA A 18 0.24 -6.97 -5.71
CA ALA A 18 0.02 -8.23 -4.99
C ALA A 18 -1.00 -8.06 -3.86
N ILE A 19 -0.85 -7.01 -3.03
CA ILE A 19 -1.78 -6.68 -1.95
C ILE A 19 -3.19 -6.41 -2.50
N LYS A 20 -3.29 -5.62 -3.58
CA LYS A 20 -4.55 -5.33 -4.26
C LYS A 20 -5.25 -6.60 -4.78
N LYS A 21 -4.48 -7.55 -5.35
CA LYS A 21 -5.03 -8.83 -5.82
C LYS A 21 -5.50 -9.70 -4.66
N ALA A 22 -4.68 -9.85 -3.61
CA ALA A 22 -4.99 -10.65 -2.44
C ALA A 22 -6.27 -10.18 -1.73
N ARG A 23 -6.41 -8.87 -1.45
CA ARG A 23 -7.61 -8.36 -0.79
C ARG A 23 -8.88 -8.60 -1.61
N LYS A 24 -8.80 -8.43 -2.94
CA LYS A 24 -9.94 -8.69 -3.84
C LYS A 24 -10.33 -10.16 -3.88
N ALA A 25 -9.36 -11.07 -3.89
CA ALA A 25 -9.61 -12.51 -3.84
C ALA A 25 -10.29 -12.94 -2.54
N GLN A 26 -9.99 -12.25 -1.43
CA GLN A 26 -10.60 -12.47 -0.13
C GLN A 26 -11.92 -11.69 0.09
N GLY A 27 -12.37 -10.90 -0.88
CA GLY A 27 -13.56 -10.06 -0.73
C GLY A 27 -13.39 -8.89 0.25
N VAL A 28 -12.16 -8.56 0.62
CA VAL A 28 -11.82 -7.51 1.60
C VAL A 28 -11.73 -6.14 0.90
N THR A 29 -12.46 -5.16 1.42
CA THR A 29 -12.40 -3.78 0.92
C THR A 29 -11.08 -3.12 1.28
N ARG A 30 -10.77 -1.99 0.65
CA ARG A 30 -9.52 -1.27 0.97
C ARG A 30 -9.59 -0.68 2.37
N GLU A 31 -10.78 -0.24 2.75
CA GLU A 31 -11.09 0.38 4.03
C GLU A 31 -10.97 -0.64 5.17
N GLN A 32 -11.49 -1.87 4.97
CA GLN A 32 -11.31 -2.97 5.92
C GLN A 32 -9.86 -3.38 6.06
N LEU A 33 -9.12 -3.48 4.94
CA LEU A 33 -7.68 -3.79 5.00
C LEU A 33 -6.92 -2.71 5.77
N ALA A 34 -7.22 -1.44 5.52
CA ALA A 34 -6.62 -0.29 6.21
C ALA A 34 -6.87 -0.32 7.72
N GLU A 35 -8.08 -0.69 8.17
CA GLU A 35 -8.40 -0.89 9.58
C GLU A 35 -7.59 -2.03 10.21
N ILE A 36 -7.47 -3.17 9.51
CA ILE A 36 -6.72 -4.35 9.99
C ILE A 36 -5.23 -4.02 10.23
N ILE A 37 -4.63 -3.18 9.38
CA ILE A 37 -3.19 -2.85 9.45
C ILE A 37 -2.91 -1.51 10.13
N ASP A 38 -3.92 -0.87 10.72
CA ASP A 38 -3.85 0.46 11.34
C ASP A 38 -3.15 1.50 10.44
N TYR A 39 -3.66 1.62 9.20
CA TYR A 39 -3.08 2.52 8.20
C TYR A 39 -4.15 3.37 7.51
N ASN A 40 -3.78 4.56 7.05
CA ASN A 40 -4.75 5.41 6.38
C ASN A 40 -5.13 4.84 4.99
N PRO A 41 -6.41 4.65 4.67
CA PRO A 41 -6.84 4.12 3.37
C PRO A 41 -6.32 4.92 2.17
N ARG A 42 -6.05 6.23 2.33
CA ARG A 42 -5.50 7.09 1.27
C ARG A 42 -4.12 6.65 0.78
N HIS A 43 -3.35 5.98 1.64
CA HIS A 43 -1.98 5.56 1.36
C HIS A 43 -1.88 4.07 0.99
N LEU A 44 -3.03 3.39 0.84
CA LEU A 44 -3.16 1.96 0.51
C LEU A 44 -3.60 1.76 -0.95
#